data_AF-A0A2T2NY71-F1
#
_entry.id   AF-A0A2T2NY71-F1
#
_cell.length_a   1.000
_cell.length_b   1.000
_cell.length_c   1.000
_cell.angle_alpha   90.00
_cell.angle_beta   90.00
_cell.angle_gamma   90.00
#
_symmetry.space_group_name_H-M   'P 1'
#
loop_
_entity.id
_entity.type
_entity.pdbx_description
1 polymer ?
#
loop_
_entity_poly.entity_id
_entity_poly.type
_entity_poly.pdbx_seq_one_letter_code
_entity_poly.pdbx_strand_id
1 'polypeptide(L)'
;MSSIIGRTAFRAAPRVARAPTVARRFASSGTATAEERQASKQAIKSGAKRDPELYVLMSIMCGIFGLAGWHFSRSPTSASSERSVAQAPNSEPWKEGGGEGKYQYHPGGDPNAPKKDAPSALNVVIIPNVTLPKELHDKYNKWGQDGY
;
A
#
# COMPACT_ATOMS: atom_id res chain seq x y z
N MET A 1 60.71 7.54 -59.71
CA MET A 1 60.56 6.40 -58.80
C MET A 1 59.44 6.72 -57.82
N SER A 2 58.39 5.89 -57.84
CA SER A 2 57.15 6.04 -57.08
C SER A 2 57.32 5.77 -55.59
N SER A 3 56.60 6.48 -54.72
CA SER A 3 56.06 5.90 -53.48
C SER A 3 54.83 6.65 -52.98
N ILE A 4 53.67 6.05 -53.33
CA ILE A 4 52.49 5.76 -52.50
C ILE A 4 52.03 6.83 -51.50
N ILE A 5 50.94 7.49 -51.90
CA ILE A 5 50.05 8.31 -51.07
C ILE A 5 49.19 7.38 -50.21
N GLY A 6 49.40 7.40 -48.89
CA GLY A 6 48.49 6.78 -47.92
C GLY A 6 47.29 7.69 -47.64
N ARG A 7 46.13 7.36 -48.21
CA ARG A 7 44.86 8.04 -47.91
C ARG A 7 44.33 7.58 -46.56
N THR A 8 44.41 8.42 -45.53
CA THR A 8 43.70 8.22 -44.26
C THR A 8 42.31 8.85 -44.34
N ALA A 9 41.30 8.03 -44.62
CA ALA A 9 39.90 8.44 -44.52
C ALA A 9 39.42 8.31 -43.06
N PHE A 10 39.50 9.39 -42.28
CA PHE A 10 38.82 9.45 -40.99
C PHE A 10 37.37 9.93 -41.18
N ARG A 11 36.52 8.91 -41.30
CA ARG A 11 35.09 8.80 -41.03
C ARG A 11 34.46 10.01 -40.29
N ALA A 12 33.61 10.75 -40.98
CA ALA A 12 32.69 11.72 -40.37
C ALA A 12 31.70 10.97 -39.47
N ALA A 13 31.76 11.20 -38.16
CA ALA A 13 30.74 10.72 -37.23
C ALA A 13 29.44 11.53 -37.44
N PRO A 14 28.26 10.90 -37.53
CA PRO A 14 27.01 11.64 -37.58
C PRO A 14 26.80 12.36 -36.25
N ARG A 15 26.59 13.68 -36.30
CA ARG A 15 26.16 14.47 -35.15
C ARG A 15 24.80 13.93 -34.72
N VAL A 16 24.74 13.25 -33.57
CA VAL A 16 23.48 12.89 -32.91
C VAL A 16 22.78 14.20 -32.55
N ALA A 17 21.78 14.58 -33.33
CA ALA A 17 20.91 15.69 -32.99
C ALA A 17 20.22 15.36 -31.66
N ARG A 18 20.42 16.21 -30.64
CA ARG A 18 19.65 16.13 -29.40
C ARG A 18 18.17 16.24 -29.79
N ALA A 19 17.41 15.18 -29.54
CA ALA A 19 15.96 15.22 -29.63
C ALA A 19 15.46 16.40 -28.78
N PRO A 20 14.48 17.20 -29.26
CA PRO A 20 13.88 18.21 -28.40
C PRO A 20 13.31 17.50 -27.18
N THR A 21 13.78 17.91 -26.00
CA THR A 21 13.11 17.57 -24.73
C THR A 21 11.67 18.05 -24.85
N VAL A 22 10.76 17.12 -25.15
CA VAL A 22 9.32 17.36 -25.03
C VAL A 22 9.09 17.64 -23.56
N ALA A 23 8.92 18.92 -23.22
CA ALA A 23 8.55 19.34 -21.89
C ALA A 23 7.30 18.54 -21.50
N ARG A 24 7.41 17.71 -20.47
CA ARG A 24 6.28 17.01 -19.88
C ARG A 24 5.21 18.06 -19.55
N ARG A 25 4.10 18.05 -20.30
CA ARG A 25 2.93 18.95 -20.16
C ARG A 25 2.35 19.04 -18.74
N PHE A 26 2.77 18.15 -17.84
CA PHE A 26 2.40 18.20 -16.44
C PHE A 26 2.95 19.46 -15.72
N ALA A 27 4.14 19.95 -16.10
CA ALA A 27 4.77 21.11 -15.47
C ALA A 27 4.19 22.48 -15.92
N SER A 28 3.47 22.55 -17.05
CA SER A 28 2.87 23.80 -17.58
C SER A 28 1.53 24.16 -16.93
N SER A 29 1.00 23.33 -16.02
CA SER A 29 -0.24 23.61 -15.30
C SER A 29 -0.10 24.76 -14.27
N GLY A 30 1.12 24.99 -13.78
CA GLY A 30 1.44 26.05 -12.80
C GLY A 30 1.60 27.44 -13.41
N THR A 31 1.99 27.54 -14.68
CA THR A 31 2.32 28.81 -15.38
C THR A 31 1.17 29.39 -16.20
N ALA A 32 0.03 28.70 -16.28
CA ALA A 32 -1.13 29.19 -17.01
C ALA A 32 -1.68 30.47 -16.34
N THR A 33 -1.83 31.53 -17.13
CA THR A 33 -2.40 32.79 -16.64
C THR A 33 -3.85 32.56 -16.19
N ALA A 34 -4.36 33.42 -15.31
CA ALA A 34 -5.75 33.31 -14.84
C ALA A 34 -6.74 33.28 -16.03
N GLU A 35 -6.44 34.06 -17.06
CA GLU A 35 -7.20 34.16 -18.31
C GLU A 35 -7.16 32.86 -19.13
N GLU A 36 -5.99 32.23 -19.29
CA GLU A 36 -5.87 30.92 -19.96
C GLU A 36 -6.64 29.82 -19.21
N ARG A 37 -6.65 29.86 -17.87
CA ARG A 37 -7.45 28.94 -17.06
C ARG A 37 -8.95 29.20 -17.21
N GLN A 38 -9.37 30.45 -17.40
CA GLN A 38 -10.78 30.77 -17.64
C GLN A 38 -11.21 30.38 -19.06
N ALA A 39 -10.39 30.66 -20.08
CA ALA A 39 -10.63 30.27 -21.46
C ALA A 39 -10.71 28.74 -21.62
N SER A 40 -9.80 27.99 -20.99
CA SER A 40 -9.84 26.52 -20.97
C SER A 40 -11.07 25.97 -20.26
N LYS A 41 -11.49 26.55 -19.13
CA LYS A 41 -12.77 26.19 -18.48
C LYS A 41 -13.98 26.45 -19.38
N GLN A 42 -13.99 27.56 -20.11
CA GLN A 42 -15.07 27.87 -21.05
C GLN A 42 -15.08 26.92 -22.25
N ALA A 43 -13.91 26.56 -22.78
CA ALA A 43 -13.77 25.57 -23.85
C ALA A 43 -14.23 24.17 -23.42
N ILE A 44 -13.91 23.75 -22.19
CA ILE A 44 -14.41 22.48 -21.65
C ILE A 44 -15.92 22.52 -21.46
N LYS A 45 -16.48 23.64 -20.95
CA LYS A 45 -17.93 23.80 -20.80
C LYS A 45 -18.67 23.82 -22.14
N SER A 46 -18.07 24.39 -23.18
CA SER A 46 -18.69 24.45 -24.51
C SER A 46 -18.61 23.11 -25.24
N GLY A 47 -17.51 22.36 -25.07
CA GLY A 47 -17.36 20.98 -25.57
C GLY A 47 -18.31 20.00 -24.86
N ALA A 48 -18.36 20.05 -23.53
CA ALA A 48 -19.22 19.15 -22.75
C ALA A 48 -20.73 19.34 -23.00
N LYS A 49 -21.15 20.50 -23.52
CA LYS A 49 -22.56 20.78 -23.87
C LYS A 49 -22.91 20.40 -25.31
N ARG A 50 -21.92 20.22 -26.19
CA ARG A 50 -22.14 19.96 -27.61
C ARG A 50 -22.44 18.49 -27.89
N ASP A 51 -21.90 17.59 -27.08
CA ASP A 51 -21.95 16.16 -27.35
C ASP A 51 -22.88 15.45 -26.35
N PRO A 52 -24.07 14.98 -26.77
CA PRO A 52 -25.01 14.33 -25.86
C PRO A 52 -24.50 12.99 -25.30
N GLU A 53 -23.55 12.34 -25.99
CA GLU A 53 -22.92 11.09 -25.56
C GLU A 53 -22.07 11.25 -24.29
N LEU A 54 -21.53 12.44 -24.06
CA LEU A 54 -20.75 12.75 -22.86
C LEU A 54 -21.61 12.69 -21.58
N TYR A 55 -22.93 12.91 -21.67
CA TYR A 55 -23.83 12.72 -20.52
C TYR A 55 -23.98 11.24 -20.15
N VAL A 56 -23.98 10.35 -21.14
CA VAL A 56 -24.03 8.89 -20.90
C VAL A 56 -22.71 8.42 -20.29
N LEU A 57 -21.58 8.90 -20.80
CA LEU A 57 -20.29 8.60 -20.18
C LEU A 57 -20.19 9.12 -18.74
N MET A 58 -20.68 10.35 -18.51
CA MET A 58 -20.71 10.96 -17.18
C MET A 58 -21.56 10.13 -16.20
N SER A 59 -22.73 9.64 -16.61
CA SER A 59 -23.59 8.84 -15.73
C SER A 59 -22.91 7.51 -15.34
N ILE A 60 -22.23 6.85 -16.28
CA ILE A 60 -21.50 5.61 -16.00
C ILE A 60 -20.33 5.87 -15.05
N MET A 61 -19.54 6.92 -15.28
CA MET A 61 -18.42 7.28 -14.41
C MET A 61 -18.91 7.64 -13.00
N CYS A 62 -19.96 8.45 -12.87
CA CYS A 62 -20.56 8.75 -11.57
C CYS A 62 -21.08 7.50 -10.86
N GLY A 63 -21.68 6.56 -11.59
CA GLY A 63 -22.11 5.27 -11.03
C GLY A 63 -20.96 4.44 -10.48
N ILE A 64 -19.88 4.27 -11.26
CA ILE A 64 -18.70 3.49 -10.85
C ILE A 64 -17.99 4.14 -9.67
N PHE A 65 -17.73 5.45 -9.73
CA PHE A 65 -17.08 6.16 -8.63
C PHE A 65 -17.96 6.25 -7.38
N GLY A 66 -19.29 6.35 -7.54
CA GLY A 66 -20.23 6.31 -6.43
C GLY A 66 -20.23 4.94 -5.73
N LEU A 67 -20.27 3.85 -6.49
CA LEU A 67 -20.20 2.49 -5.93
C LEU A 67 -18.84 2.23 -5.26
N ALA A 68 -17.74 2.64 -5.90
CA ALA A 68 -16.41 2.53 -5.31
C ALA A 68 -16.34 3.35 -4.02
N GLY A 69 -16.75 4.62 -4.05
CA GLY A 69 -16.77 5.49 -2.88
C GLY A 69 -17.62 4.95 -1.74
N TRP A 70 -18.80 4.39 -2.04
CA TRP A 70 -19.65 3.72 -1.06
C TRP A 70 -18.98 2.49 -0.45
N HIS A 71 -18.36 1.64 -1.29
CA HIS A 71 -17.64 0.46 -0.83
C HIS A 71 -16.46 0.83 0.07
N PHE A 72 -15.64 1.81 -0.32
CA PHE A 72 -14.52 2.31 0.48
C PHE A 72 -14.97 3.04 1.75
N SER A 73 -16.14 3.68 1.73
CA SER A 73 -16.71 4.31 2.93
C SER A 73 -17.19 3.28 3.96
N ARG A 74 -17.73 2.14 3.52
CA ARG A 74 -18.14 1.04 4.43
C ARG A 74 -16.97 0.15 4.84
N SER A 75 -15.97 0.03 3.99
CA SER A 75 -14.80 -0.81 4.21
C SER A 75 -13.55 0.07 4.23
N PRO A 76 -13.31 0.81 5.33
CA PRO A 76 -12.09 1.60 5.44
C PRO A 76 -10.90 0.64 5.29
N THR A 77 -10.07 0.89 4.29
CA THR A 77 -8.84 0.13 4.09
C THR A 77 -7.93 0.44 5.27
N SER A 78 -7.87 -0.47 6.25
CA SER A 78 -6.93 -0.34 7.37
C SER A 78 -5.51 -0.48 6.85
N ALA A 79 -4.61 0.38 7.32
CA ALA A 79 -3.20 0.37 6.93
C ALA A 79 -2.44 -0.86 7.47
N SER A 80 -3.05 -1.63 8.38
CA SER A 80 -2.45 -2.82 8.97
C SER A 80 -3.00 -4.08 8.32
N SER A 81 -2.11 -5.03 8.02
CA SER A 81 -2.48 -6.39 7.61
C SER A 81 -3.01 -7.24 8.77
N GLU A 82 -3.22 -6.63 9.95
CA GLU A 82 -3.82 -7.29 11.09
C GLU A 82 -5.28 -7.62 10.79
N ARG A 83 -5.55 -8.92 10.71
CA ARG A 83 -6.91 -9.41 10.63
C ARG A 83 -7.58 -9.15 11.98
N SER A 84 -8.73 -8.51 11.99
CA SER A 84 -9.56 -8.44 13.19
C SER A 84 -9.89 -9.87 13.62
N VAL A 85 -9.32 -10.28 14.76
CA VAL A 85 -9.56 -11.59 15.34
C VAL A 85 -10.84 -11.49 16.16
N ALA A 86 -11.81 -12.37 15.88
CA ALA A 86 -13.05 -12.42 16.64
C ALA A 86 -12.76 -12.78 18.10
N GLN A 87 -12.98 -11.81 18.99
CA GLN A 87 -12.89 -12.01 20.44
C GLN A 87 -14.07 -12.87 20.90
N ALA A 88 -13.79 -13.87 21.76
CA ALA A 88 -14.82 -14.67 22.38
C ALA A 88 -15.62 -13.81 23.40
N PRO A 89 -16.95 -13.94 23.45
CA PRO A 89 -17.76 -13.18 24.41
C PRO A 89 -17.37 -13.53 25.85
N ASN A 90 -17.34 -12.51 26.71
CA ASN A 90 -16.96 -12.59 28.13
C ASN A 90 -15.55 -13.15 28.40
N SER A 91 -14.65 -13.08 27.42
CA SER A 91 -13.29 -13.60 27.56
C SER A 91 -12.32 -12.65 28.25
N GLU A 92 -12.79 -11.48 28.64
CA GLU A 92 -12.01 -10.46 29.34
C GLU A 92 -11.69 -10.94 30.77
N PRO A 93 -10.47 -10.71 31.27
CA PRO A 93 -10.02 -11.27 32.56
C PRO A 93 -10.79 -10.73 33.77
N TRP A 94 -11.49 -9.59 33.64
CA TRP A 94 -12.34 -9.02 34.69
C TRP A 94 -13.79 -9.53 34.66
N LYS A 95 -14.14 -10.45 33.74
CA LYS A 95 -15.46 -11.08 33.66
C LYS A 95 -15.42 -12.48 34.29
N GLU A 96 -16.54 -12.92 34.85
CA GLU A 96 -16.68 -14.29 35.36
C GLU A 96 -16.54 -15.29 34.20
N GLY A 97 -15.50 -16.14 34.24
CA GLY A 97 -15.15 -17.07 33.16
C GLY A 97 -14.17 -16.54 32.12
N GLY A 98 -13.53 -15.39 32.38
CA GLY A 98 -12.44 -14.85 31.57
C GLY A 98 -11.16 -15.69 31.62
N GLY A 99 -10.37 -15.66 30.54
CA GLY A 99 -9.07 -16.33 30.46
C GLY A 99 -7.96 -15.58 31.19
N GLU A 100 -6.77 -16.17 31.24
CA GLU A 100 -5.58 -15.54 31.85
C GLU A 100 -5.01 -14.41 30.98
N GLY A 101 -5.25 -14.48 29.66
CA GLY A 101 -4.85 -13.45 28.69
C GLY A 101 -5.72 -12.20 28.70
N LYS A 102 -5.33 -11.17 27.92
CA LYS A 102 -6.11 -9.93 27.74
C LYS A 102 -7.54 -10.22 27.25
N TYR A 103 -7.67 -11.23 26.40
CA TYR A 103 -8.92 -11.75 25.87
C TYR A 103 -8.69 -13.18 25.36
N GLN A 104 -9.76 -13.90 25.03
CA GLN A 104 -9.69 -15.16 24.31
C GLN A 104 -10.27 -14.99 22.91
N TYR A 105 -9.83 -15.81 21.98
CA TYR A 105 -10.32 -15.80 20.62
C TYR A 105 -10.54 -17.20 20.07
N HIS A 106 -11.37 -17.27 19.04
CA HIS A 106 -11.56 -18.49 18.26
C HIS A 106 -10.56 -18.51 17.09
N PRO A 107 -9.66 -19.50 17.01
CA PRO A 107 -8.75 -19.64 15.87
C PRO A 107 -9.51 -19.68 14.55
N GLY A 108 -9.08 -18.89 13.56
CA GLY A 108 -9.76 -18.81 12.26
C GLY A 108 -11.14 -18.12 12.27
N GLY A 109 -11.63 -17.66 13.43
CA GLY A 109 -12.94 -17.02 13.55
C GLY A 109 -14.13 -18.00 13.57
N ASP A 110 -13.88 -19.30 13.76
CA ASP A 110 -14.94 -20.31 13.91
C ASP A 110 -15.43 -20.37 15.38
N PRO A 111 -16.68 -19.98 15.68
CA PRO A 111 -17.20 -19.99 17.06
C PRO A 111 -17.21 -21.37 17.73
N ASN A 112 -17.13 -22.46 16.95
CA ASN A 112 -17.12 -23.83 17.47
C ASN A 112 -15.72 -24.33 17.84
N ALA A 113 -14.67 -23.64 17.39
CA ALA A 113 -13.29 -24.00 17.73
C ALA A 113 -12.99 -23.69 19.21
N PRO A 114 -12.09 -24.46 19.88
CA PRO A 114 -11.71 -24.17 21.25
C PRO A 114 -11.11 -22.77 21.37
N LYS A 115 -11.52 -22.05 22.41
CA LYS A 115 -11.01 -20.70 22.72
C LYS A 115 -9.52 -20.80 23.06
N LYS A 116 -8.71 -19.91 22.48
CA LYS A 116 -7.30 -19.74 22.83
C LYS A 116 -7.08 -18.39 23.49
N ASP A 117 -6.18 -18.34 24.47
CA ASP A 117 -5.79 -17.09 25.10
C ASP A 117 -4.99 -16.23 24.12
N ALA A 118 -5.29 -14.93 24.12
CA ALA A 118 -4.54 -13.95 23.34
C ALA A 118 -3.10 -13.86 23.85
N PRO A 119 -2.12 -13.62 22.96
CA PRO A 119 -0.74 -13.38 23.37
C PRO A 119 -0.70 -12.22 24.38
N SER A 120 0.12 -12.39 25.43
CA SER A 120 0.23 -11.42 26.52
C SER A 120 0.61 -10.04 25.98
N ALA A 121 0.04 -8.98 26.57
CA ALA A 121 0.36 -7.60 26.21
C ALA A 121 1.81 -7.17 26.52
N LEU A 122 2.58 -8.02 27.20
CA LEU A 122 4.01 -7.84 27.41
C LEU A 122 4.76 -8.34 26.18
N ASN A 123 5.47 -7.43 25.51
CA ASN A 123 6.42 -7.79 24.46
C ASN A 123 7.51 -8.68 25.08
N VAL A 124 7.48 -9.97 24.77
CA VAL A 124 8.55 -10.89 25.13
C VAL A 124 9.63 -10.79 24.06
N VAL A 125 10.77 -10.19 24.39
CA VAL A 125 11.96 -10.21 23.52
C VAL A 125 12.72 -11.50 23.81
N ILE A 126 12.72 -12.42 22.84
CA ILE A 126 13.49 -13.67 22.90
C ILE A 126 14.88 -13.35 22.35
N ILE A 127 15.91 -13.48 23.19
CA ILE A 127 17.31 -13.31 22.78
C ILE A 127 17.90 -14.69 22.52
N PRO A 128 18.11 -15.11 21.25
CA PRO A 128 18.72 -16.40 20.95
C PRO A 128 20.23 -16.37 21.25
N ASN A 129 20.79 -17.54 21.59
CA ASN A 129 22.23 -17.78 21.71
C ASN A 129 22.95 -16.94 22.78
N VAL A 130 22.40 -16.89 23.98
CA VAL A 130 23.06 -16.33 25.16
C VAL A 130 23.67 -17.46 26.01
N THR A 131 24.95 -17.33 26.38
CA THR A 131 25.62 -18.28 27.28
C THR A 131 25.23 -17.98 28.73
N LEU A 132 24.06 -18.47 29.17
CA LEU A 132 23.64 -18.39 30.57
C LEU A 132 24.12 -19.62 31.34
N PRO A 133 24.43 -19.47 32.64
CA PRO A 133 24.54 -20.61 33.56
C PRO A 133 23.28 -21.49 33.49
N LYS A 134 23.46 -22.82 33.62
CA LYS A 134 22.39 -23.82 33.44
C LYS A 134 21.13 -23.52 34.26
N GLU A 135 21.29 -23.06 35.50
CA GLU A 135 20.18 -22.73 36.39
C GLU A 135 19.30 -21.58 35.86
N LEU A 136 19.93 -20.56 35.25
CA LEU A 136 19.20 -19.43 34.67
C LEU A 136 18.63 -19.78 33.29
N HIS A 137 19.34 -20.63 32.54
CA HIS A 137 18.86 -21.15 31.27
C HIS A 137 17.55 -21.93 31.46
N ASP A 138 17.51 -22.87 32.40
CA ASP A 138 16.32 -23.71 32.61
C ASP A 138 15.14 -22.90 33.18
N LYS A 139 15.42 -21.82 33.93
CA LYS A 139 14.39 -20.94 34.51
C LYS A 139 13.73 -20.00 33.50
N TYR A 140 14.48 -19.48 32.52
CA TYR A 140 13.98 -18.49 31.56
C TYR A 140 13.76 -19.05 30.15
N ASN A 141 14.19 -20.28 29.87
CA ASN A 141 13.94 -20.92 28.60
C ASN A 141 12.49 -21.39 28.48
N LYS A 142 11.81 -20.89 27.44
CA LYS A 142 10.43 -21.25 27.11
C LYS A 142 10.33 -22.46 26.18
N TRP A 143 11.42 -22.82 25.50
CA TRP A 143 11.42 -23.89 24.50
C TRP A 143 11.52 -25.27 25.17
N GLY A 144 10.55 -26.15 24.89
CA GLY A 144 10.51 -27.52 25.38
C GLY A 144 9.77 -27.74 26.70
N GLN A 145 8.97 -26.75 27.16
CA GLN A 145 8.04 -26.91 28.27
C GLN A 145 6.61 -27.00 27.75
N ASP A 146 5.81 -27.94 28.28
CA ASP A 146 4.45 -28.19 27.81
C ASP A 146 3.54 -26.97 28.05
N GLY A 147 2.93 -26.46 26.98
CA GLY A 147 1.93 -25.38 27.04
C GLY A 147 2.31 -24.05 26.40
N TYR A 148 3.47 -23.96 25.74
CA TYR A 148 3.84 -22.85 24.83
C TYR A 148 4.13 -23.34 23.41
#